data_AF-X6MFH7-F1
#
_entry.id   AF-X6MFH7-F1
#
_cell.length_a   1.000
_cell.length_b   1.000
_cell.length_c   1.000
_cell.angle_alpha   90.00
_cell.angle_beta   90.00
_cell.angle_gamma   90.00
#
_symmetry.space_group_name_H-M   'P 1'
#
loop_
_entity.id
_entity.type
_entity.pdbx_description
1 polymer ?
#
loop_
_entity_poly.entity_id
_entity_poly.type
_entity_poly.pdbx_seq_one_letter_code
_entity_poly.pdbx_strand_id
1 'polypeptide(L)'
;MTEKDLLSRFESGWIHWCNNRQTLQMVENLLVKLIQLSSEPQYCVYHTKTSPREQRYLEYQLIHWLALRNTVYSELQRKVRLANEKLDLTAILQRIADYEEPQATESGKFRLKDEYYAYVNPYFHRYTLVETRQVLALLDTKLKHETVQDKKKEHKHLPCTLQWPTVAYSDNEGLELLGTAWMGILWTCLLHHVLVNDTKRFTQNTFTYCLRLITLAVDTLCCGKIKREDKLFGRIVKNLTTRFDFRLTNGFDNCQQAEVIKQREIRRLKQRLSDEHLHIQSEERLNALLNPDPSIQNNPEIYQILEGLGLLNIHHLERLNTLEEEEEEQHCFVFHRFCCQL
;
A
#
# COMPACT_ATOMS: atom_id res chain seq x y z
N MET A 1 26.08 5.52 3.78
CA MET A 1 25.79 4.15 4.19
C MET A 1 26.25 3.27 3.05
N THR A 2 27.26 2.43 3.25
CA THR A 2 27.85 1.63 2.16
C THR A 2 27.08 0.33 1.96
N GLU A 3 27.17 -0.27 0.78
CA GLU A 3 26.58 -1.59 0.48
C GLU A 3 27.05 -2.68 1.47
N LYS A 4 28.32 -2.60 1.89
CA LYS A 4 28.89 -3.46 2.94
C LYS A 4 28.23 -3.26 4.31
N ASP A 5 27.83 -2.04 4.68
CA ASP A 5 27.14 -1.79 5.96
C ASP A 5 25.72 -2.36 5.97
N LEU A 6 25.07 -2.43 4.81
CA LEU A 6 23.79 -3.10 4.65
C LEU A 6 23.99 -4.61 4.76
N LEU A 7 24.87 -5.20 3.93
CA LEU A 7 25.11 -6.64 3.91
C LEU A 7 25.52 -7.20 5.27
N SER A 8 26.47 -6.57 6.00
CA SER A 8 26.92 -7.13 7.28
C SER A 8 25.84 -7.13 8.37
N ARG A 9 24.90 -6.18 8.32
CA ARG A 9 23.76 -6.11 9.26
C ARG A 9 22.65 -7.09 8.91
N PHE A 10 22.49 -7.41 7.63
CA PHE A 10 21.49 -8.38 7.17
C PHE A 10 22.02 -9.83 7.19
N GLU A 11 23.30 -10.07 6.92
CA GLU A 11 23.92 -11.41 6.88
C GLU A 11 24.21 -12.01 8.27
N SER A 12 24.57 -11.19 9.26
CA SER A 12 24.76 -11.67 10.65
C SER A 12 23.43 -11.99 11.36
N GLY A 13 22.29 -11.57 10.79
CA GLY A 13 20.96 -11.77 11.36
C GLY A 13 20.37 -13.17 11.15
N TRP A 14 20.81 -13.92 10.14
CA TRP A 14 20.17 -15.20 9.77
C TRP A 14 20.25 -16.27 10.88
N ILE A 15 21.26 -16.21 11.75
CA ILE A 15 21.44 -17.12 12.90
C ILE A 15 20.66 -16.64 14.15
N HIS A 16 20.20 -15.40 14.18
CA HIS A 16 19.48 -14.76 15.31
C HIS A 16 18.01 -14.41 15.02
N TRP A 17 17.42 -14.93 13.95
CA TRP A 17 15.98 -14.80 13.65
C TRP A 17 15.03 -15.31 14.75
N CYS A 18 15.54 -15.84 15.85
CA CYS A 18 14.78 -16.21 17.04
C CYS A 18 14.21 -15.02 17.84
N ASN A 19 14.57 -13.77 17.54
CA ASN A 19 13.97 -12.60 18.20
C ASN A 19 13.00 -11.84 17.28
N ASN A 20 11.71 -12.20 17.37
CA ASN A 20 10.62 -11.56 16.63
C ASN A 20 10.67 -10.03 16.69
N ARG A 21 11.06 -9.45 17.83
CA ARG A 21 11.14 -7.98 17.99
C ARG A 21 12.25 -7.37 17.14
N GLN A 22 13.42 -8.01 17.06
CA GLN A 22 14.52 -7.51 16.24
C GLN A 22 14.19 -7.63 14.75
N THR A 23 13.59 -8.76 14.33
CA THR A 23 13.12 -8.94 12.95
C THR A 23 12.10 -7.88 12.56
N LEU A 24 11.11 -7.60 13.43
CA LEU A 24 10.13 -6.53 13.22
C LEU A 24 10.80 -5.17 13.07
N GLN A 25 11.75 -4.83 13.94
CA GLN A 25 12.49 -3.58 13.84
C GLN A 25 13.29 -3.48 12.54
N MET A 26 13.89 -4.58 12.07
CA MET A 26 14.59 -4.62 10.79
C MET A 26 13.63 -4.38 9.61
N VAL A 27 12.46 -5.03 9.63
CA VAL A 27 11.43 -4.85 8.61
C VAL A 27 10.90 -3.42 8.60
N GLU A 28 10.54 -2.86 9.76
CA GLU A 28 10.09 -1.47 9.87
C GLU A 28 11.17 -0.50 9.37
N ASN A 29 12.42 -0.69 9.76
CA ASN A 29 13.53 0.14 9.30
C ASN A 29 13.72 0.03 7.78
N LEU A 30 13.63 -1.18 7.22
CA LEU A 30 13.73 -1.41 5.78
C LEU A 30 12.60 -0.70 5.03
N LEU A 31 11.36 -0.85 5.49
CA LEU A 31 10.20 -0.20 4.87
C LEU A 31 10.32 1.33 4.93
N VAL A 32 10.75 1.88 6.05
CA VAL A 32 11.06 3.31 6.14
C VAL A 32 12.13 3.67 5.11
N LYS A 33 13.24 2.93 5.01
CA LYS A 33 14.27 3.19 4.00
C LYS A 33 13.76 3.12 2.56
N LEU A 34 12.88 2.18 2.24
CA LEU A 34 12.23 2.10 0.93
C LEU A 34 11.36 3.32 0.66
N ILE A 35 10.61 3.80 1.65
CA ILE A 35 9.83 5.04 1.53
C ILE A 35 10.77 6.24 1.34
N GLN A 36 11.85 6.33 2.11
CA GLN A 36 12.85 7.41 1.96
C GLN A 36 13.44 7.40 0.54
N LEU A 37 13.93 6.25 0.07
CA LEU A 37 14.51 6.11 -1.26
C LEU A 37 13.53 6.47 -2.37
N SER A 38 12.27 6.04 -2.24
CA SER A 38 11.24 6.29 -3.25
C SER A 38 10.61 7.67 -3.17
N SER A 39 10.82 8.45 -2.09
CA SER A 39 10.21 9.79 -1.91
C SER A 39 11.22 10.94 -1.89
N GLU A 40 12.50 10.65 -2.00
CA GLU A 40 13.55 11.67 -2.03
C GLU A 40 13.83 12.17 -3.46
N PRO A 41 13.98 13.49 -3.66
CA PRO A 41 14.27 14.06 -4.97
C PRO A 41 15.68 13.75 -5.49
N GLN A 42 15.81 13.48 -6.80
CA GLN A 42 17.12 13.16 -7.45
C GLN A 42 18.20 14.23 -7.30
N TYR A 43 17.84 15.50 -7.08
CA TYR A 43 18.83 16.55 -6.88
C TYR A 43 19.65 16.37 -5.58
N CYS A 44 19.27 15.42 -4.71
CA CYS A 44 20.07 15.00 -3.56
C CYS A 44 21.34 14.21 -3.96
N VAL A 45 21.41 13.61 -5.16
CA VAL A 45 22.45 12.63 -5.53
C VAL A 45 23.58 13.23 -6.39
N TYR A 46 23.34 14.35 -7.09
CA TYR A 46 24.33 14.97 -7.97
C TYR A 46 24.67 16.41 -7.53
N HIS A 47 25.80 16.57 -6.84
CA HIS A 47 26.35 17.86 -6.45
C HIS A 47 27.32 18.39 -7.50
N THR A 48 26.83 19.30 -8.36
CA THR A 48 27.71 20.15 -9.19
C THR A 48 27.49 21.60 -8.76
N LYS A 49 28.57 22.20 -8.23
CA LYS A 49 28.67 23.40 -7.36
C LYS A 49 28.03 24.73 -7.84
N THR A 50 27.31 24.73 -8.94
CA THR A 50 26.78 25.95 -9.58
C THR A 50 25.44 25.74 -10.28
N SER A 51 24.81 24.58 -10.10
CA SER A 51 23.56 24.30 -10.81
C SER A 51 22.33 24.86 -10.06
N PRO A 52 21.30 25.35 -10.77
CA PRO A 52 19.99 25.69 -10.17
C PRO A 52 19.37 24.57 -9.31
N ARG A 53 19.84 23.33 -9.48
CA ARG A 53 19.41 22.17 -8.69
C ARG A 53 19.89 22.25 -7.24
N GLU A 54 21.05 22.87 -6.97
CA GLU A 54 21.57 23.02 -5.61
C GLU A 54 20.71 23.97 -4.78
N GLN A 55 20.28 25.09 -5.35
CA GLN A 55 19.38 26.01 -4.66
C GLN A 55 18.04 25.35 -4.30
N ARG A 56 17.47 24.54 -5.21
CA ARG A 56 16.25 23.76 -4.93
C ARG A 56 16.47 22.72 -3.84
N TYR A 57 17.64 22.08 -3.81
CA TYR A 57 17.97 21.14 -2.75
C TYR A 57 18.13 21.82 -1.39
N LEU A 58 18.79 22.98 -1.35
CA LEU A 58 18.93 23.78 -0.12
C LEU A 58 17.57 24.24 0.39
N GLU A 59 16.71 24.73 -0.51
CA GLU A 59 15.33 25.08 -0.19
C GLU A 59 14.56 23.89 0.38
N TYR A 60 14.61 22.73 -0.29
CA TYR A 60 14.01 21.49 0.22
C TYR A 60 14.51 21.19 1.64
N GLN A 61 15.82 21.16 1.88
CA GLN A 61 16.35 20.90 3.23
C GLN A 61 15.88 21.92 4.27
N LEU A 62 15.86 23.20 3.92
CA LEU A 62 15.45 24.26 4.84
C LEU A 62 13.96 24.16 5.20
N ILE A 63 13.09 23.85 4.24
CA ILE A 63 11.66 23.58 4.49
C ILE A 63 11.52 22.50 5.57
N HIS A 64 12.26 21.40 5.44
CA HIS A 64 12.19 20.28 6.38
C HIS A 64 12.73 20.64 7.76
N TRP A 65 13.82 21.41 7.84
CA TRP A 65 14.35 21.82 9.13
C TRP A 65 13.46 22.83 9.85
N LEU A 66 12.86 23.76 9.11
CA LEU A 66 11.93 24.75 9.64
C LEU A 66 10.57 24.16 10.01
N ALA A 67 10.15 23.09 9.33
CA ALA A 67 8.91 22.38 9.66
C ALA A 67 8.93 21.79 11.08
N LEU A 68 10.11 21.41 11.60
CA LEU A 68 10.24 20.88 12.95
C LEU A 68 10.09 21.95 14.03
N ARG A 69 10.68 23.13 13.83
CA ARG A 69 10.66 24.24 14.78
C ARG A 69 11.19 25.54 14.17
N ASN A 70 10.78 26.66 14.75
CA ASN A 70 11.37 27.97 14.47
C ASN A 70 12.85 27.95 14.87
N THR A 71 13.73 28.32 13.94
CA THR A 71 15.17 28.10 14.10
C THR A 71 15.95 29.36 13.72
N VAL A 72 17.06 29.63 14.40
CA VAL A 72 17.95 30.77 14.10
C VAL A 72 18.84 30.48 12.89
N TYR A 73 19.31 31.54 12.20
CA TYR A 73 20.14 31.41 10.99
C TYR A 73 21.37 30.51 11.18
N SER A 74 22.08 30.69 12.29
CA SER A 74 23.33 29.95 12.58
C SER A 74 23.10 28.45 12.74
N GLU A 75 21.96 28.04 13.31
CA GLU A 75 21.59 26.62 13.45
C GLU A 75 21.17 26.02 12.10
N LEU A 76 20.38 26.73 11.30
CA LEU A 76 20.03 26.30 9.94
C LEU A 76 21.29 26.13 9.09
N GLN A 77 22.19 27.11 9.15
CA GLN A 77 23.47 27.05 8.45
C GLN A 77 24.26 25.82 8.87
N ARG A 78 24.33 25.49 10.18
CA ARG A 78 25.00 24.29 10.70
C ARG A 78 24.38 22.99 10.20
N LYS A 79 23.04 22.90 10.15
CA LYS A 79 22.32 21.68 9.72
C LYS A 79 22.42 21.41 8.22
N VAL A 80 22.51 22.47 7.42
CA VAL A 80 22.54 22.38 5.96
C VAL A 80 23.97 22.22 5.43
N ARG A 81 25.02 22.47 6.25
CA ARG A 81 26.43 22.41 5.79
C ARG A 81 26.74 21.14 5.01
N LEU A 82 26.95 21.32 3.72
CA LEU A 82 27.70 20.42 2.86
C LEU A 82 29.14 20.97 2.90
N ALA A 83 30.08 20.17 3.40
CA ALA A 83 31.53 20.39 3.38
C ALA A 83 32.04 21.85 3.16
N ASN A 84 32.44 22.52 4.25
CA ASN A 84 33.35 23.67 4.31
C ASN A 84 33.05 24.98 3.55
N GLU A 85 31.87 25.15 2.93
CA GLU A 85 31.55 26.41 2.23
C GLU A 85 30.54 27.29 3.00
N LYS A 86 30.78 28.61 2.97
CA LYS A 86 29.83 29.61 3.48
C LYS A 86 28.70 29.76 2.47
N LEU A 87 27.60 29.05 2.71
CA LEU A 87 26.36 29.22 1.95
C LEU A 87 25.60 30.46 2.44
N ASP A 88 25.18 31.30 1.51
CA ASP A 88 24.21 32.36 1.76
C ASP A 88 22.79 31.79 1.62
N LEU A 89 22.08 31.72 2.75
CA LEU A 89 20.73 31.19 2.83
C LEU A 89 19.67 32.30 2.77
N THR A 90 20.08 33.57 2.71
CA THR A 90 19.22 34.73 2.91
C THR A 90 18.08 34.79 1.90
N ALA A 91 18.40 34.67 0.60
CA ALA A 91 17.40 34.73 -0.47
C ALA A 91 16.37 33.59 -0.37
N ILE A 92 16.80 32.39 0.01
CA ILE A 92 15.91 31.23 0.16
C ILE A 92 15.01 31.40 1.39
N LEU A 93 15.58 31.83 2.52
CA LEU A 93 14.83 32.03 3.76
C LEU A 93 13.77 33.13 3.62
N GLN A 94 14.08 34.25 2.97
CA GLN A 94 13.09 35.30 2.67
C GLN A 94 11.89 34.77 1.86
N ARG A 95 12.14 33.80 0.99
CA ARG A 95 11.10 33.16 0.19
C ARG A 95 10.23 32.21 1.02
N ILE A 96 10.84 31.30 1.77
CA ILE A 96 10.12 30.18 2.42
C ILE A 96 9.70 30.41 3.87
N ALA A 97 10.25 31.44 4.52
CA ALA A 97 10.10 31.65 5.95
C ALA A 97 9.74 33.10 6.29
N ASP A 98 8.98 33.26 7.37
CA ASP A 98 8.79 34.54 8.04
C ASP A 98 9.92 34.74 9.06
N TYR A 99 10.51 35.93 9.08
CA TYR A 99 11.48 36.30 10.11
C TYR A 99 10.74 36.88 11.32
N GLU A 100 10.94 36.26 12.48
CA GLU A 100 10.46 36.72 13.77
C GLU A 100 11.58 37.51 14.45
N GLU A 101 11.31 38.80 14.72
CA GLU A 101 12.27 39.70 15.35
C GLU A 101 12.74 39.18 16.72
N PRO A 102 14.01 39.44 17.09
CA PRO A 102 14.55 39.05 18.38
C PRO A 102 13.74 39.67 19.53
N GLN A 103 13.29 38.84 20.47
CA GLN A 103 12.66 39.31 21.70
C GLN A 103 13.71 39.41 22.81
N ALA A 104 14.04 40.64 23.22
CA ALA A 104 14.94 41.00 24.32
C ALA A 104 16.31 40.28 24.33
N THR A 105 16.37 39.04 24.80
CA THR A 105 17.58 38.21 24.93
C THR A 105 17.68 37.11 23.87
N GLU A 106 16.62 36.83 23.12
CA GLU A 106 16.59 35.80 22.09
C GLU A 106 17.01 36.34 20.73
N SER A 107 17.78 35.55 19.97
CA SER A 107 18.08 35.86 18.57
C SER A 107 16.83 35.68 17.70
N GLY A 108 16.71 36.48 16.64
CA GLY A 108 15.59 36.36 15.69
C GLY A 108 15.54 34.97 15.04
N LYS A 109 14.32 34.47 14.86
CA LYS A 109 14.04 33.11 14.41
C LYS A 109 13.35 33.12 13.06
N PHE A 110 13.51 32.05 12.29
CA PHE A 110 12.78 31.84 11.06
C PHE A 110 11.67 30.83 11.32
N ARG A 111 10.44 31.15 10.90
CA ARG A 111 9.27 30.27 10.93
C ARG A 111 8.89 29.90 9.50
N LEU A 112 8.63 28.62 9.24
CA LEU A 112 8.16 28.18 7.92
C LEU A 112 6.82 28.85 7.58
N LYS A 113 6.68 29.41 6.38
CA LYS A 113 5.40 29.94 5.89
C LYS A 113 4.40 28.81 5.66
N ASP A 114 3.11 29.11 5.84
CA ASP A 114 2.06 28.09 5.82
C ASP A 114 1.96 27.36 4.47
N GLU A 115 2.13 28.08 3.37
CA GLU A 115 2.10 27.51 2.01
C GLU A 115 3.22 26.50 1.73
N TYR A 116 4.30 26.49 2.53
CA TYR A 116 5.41 25.56 2.35
C TYR A 116 5.25 24.27 3.14
N TYR A 117 4.28 24.17 4.07
CA TYR A 117 3.99 22.88 4.72
C TYR A 117 3.55 21.82 3.71
N ALA A 118 2.90 22.22 2.61
CA ALA A 118 2.54 21.37 1.48
C ALA A 118 3.72 20.59 0.86
N TYR A 119 4.97 21.06 1.06
CA TYR A 119 6.18 20.43 0.53
C TYR A 119 6.98 19.65 1.57
N VAL A 120 6.50 19.53 2.81
CA VAL A 120 7.16 18.79 3.87
C VAL A 120 6.96 17.29 3.65
N ASN A 121 8.06 16.58 3.39
CA ASN A 121 8.14 15.12 3.37
C ASN A 121 8.43 14.61 4.80
N PRO A 122 7.48 13.88 5.44
CA PRO A 122 7.69 13.31 6.77
C PRO A 122 8.86 12.31 6.83
N TYR A 123 9.25 11.78 5.68
CA TYR A 123 10.29 10.77 5.51
C TYR A 123 11.62 11.34 5.05
N PHE A 124 11.81 12.66 5.14
CA PHE A 124 13.08 13.27 4.81
C PHE A 124 14.28 12.50 5.41
N HIS A 125 15.24 12.13 4.57
CA HIS A 125 16.29 11.17 4.88
C HIS A 125 17.19 11.57 6.05
N ARG A 126 17.23 12.87 6.41
CA ARG A 126 18.00 13.39 7.54
C ARG A 126 17.23 13.45 8.85
N TYR A 127 15.93 13.15 8.85
CA TYR A 127 15.18 13.03 10.09
C TYR A 127 15.58 11.77 10.85
N THR A 128 15.69 11.93 12.16
CA THR A 128 15.63 10.83 13.10
C THR A 128 14.20 10.29 13.20
N LEU A 129 14.03 9.08 13.74
CA LEU A 129 12.70 8.50 13.96
C LEU A 129 11.82 9.40 14.86
N VAL A 130 12.44 10.09 15.82
CA VAL A 130 11.74 11.04 16.71
C VAL A 130 11.26 12.25 15.92
N GLU A 131 12.12 12.83 15.08
CA GLU A 131 11.76 13.97 14.22
C GLU A 131 10.67 13.60 13.21
N THR A 132 10.74 12.41 12.58
CA THR A 132 9.68 11.92 11.70
C THR A 132 8.33 11.86 12.41
N ARG A 133 8.28 11.34 13.65
CA ARG A 133 7.04 11.31 14.45
C ARG A 133 6.53 12.72 14.79
N GLN A 134 7.44 13.65 15.10
CA GLN A 134 7.09 15.05 15.36
C GLN A 134 6.48 15.71 14.13
N VAL A 135 7.07 15.53 12.95
CA VAL A 135 6.55 16.07 11.69
C VAL A 135 5.19 15.46 11.34
N LEU A 136 5.02 14.15 11.48
CA LEU A 136 3.73 13.50 11.25
C LEU A 136 2.64 14.05 12.18
N ALA A 137 2.94 14.24 13.46
CA ALA A 137 2.00 14.83 14.42
C ALA A 137 1.67 16.29 14.05
N LEU A 138 2.67 17.07 13.64
CA LEU A 138 2.46 18.46 13.21
C LEU A 138 1.59 18.56 11.95
N LEU A 139 1.79 17.68 10.98
CA LEU A 139 0.98 17.67 9.76
C LEU A 139 -0.45 17.24 10.06
N ASP A 140 -0.66 16.30 10.97
CA ASP A 140 -1.99 15.91 11.44
C ASP A 140 -2.74 17.06 12.13
N THR A 141 -2.07 17.85 12.98
CA THR A 141 -2.71 19.02 13.60
C THR A 141 -3.05 20.11 12.58
N LYS A 142 -2.18 20.36 11.60
CA LYS A 142 -2.44 21.30 10.50
C LYS A 142 -3.66 20.88 9.67
N LEU A 143 -3.73 19.61 9.27
CA LEU A 143 -4.87 19.06 8.51
C LEU A 143 -6.20 19.20 9.27
N LYS A 144 -6.19 18.92 10.58
CA LYS A 144 -7.38 19.08 11.43
C LYS A 144 -7.83 20.54 11.55
N HIS A 145 -6.90 21.50 11.55
CA HIS A 145 -7.25 22.91 11.65
C HIS A 145 -7.89 23.44 10.36
N GLU A 146 -7.45 22.96 9.20
CA GLU A 146 -7.98 23.35 7.89
C GLU A 146 -9.39 22.84 7.65
N THR A 147 -9.68 21.57 8.00
CA THR A 147 -11.03 21.00 7.87
C THR A 147 -12.10 21.77 8.67
N VAL A 148 -11.71 22.47 9.74
CA VAL A 148 -12.61 23.32 10.54
C VAL A 148 -12.82 24.70 9.90
N GLN A 149 -11.81 25.25 9.23
CA GLN A 149 -11.88 26.57 8.60
C GLN A 149 -12.54 26.54 7.20
N ASP A 150 -12.46 25.42 6.49
CA ASP A 150 -12.94 25.26 5.11
C ASP A 150 -14.46 25.22 4.91
N LYS A 151 -15.26 25.32 5.98
CA LYS A 151 -16.72 25.50 5.83
C LYS A 151 -17.13 26.89 5.28
N LYS A 152 -16.18 27.81 5.04
CA LYS A 152 -16.50 29.21 4.67
C LYS A 152 -15.78 29.79 3.45
N LYS A 153 -14.82 29.11 2.81
CA LYS A 153 -14.13 29.65 1.63
C LYS A 153 -13.83 28.57 0.59
N GLU A 154 -14.36 28.75 -0.62
CA GLU A 154 -13.94 27.98 -1.79
C GLU A 154 -12.50 28.35 -2.17
N HIS A 155 -11.66 27.32 -2.30
CA HIS A 155 -10.32 27.26 -2.88
C HIS A 155 -9.12 27.73 -2.01
N LYS A 156 -8.27 26.77 -1.60
CA LYS A 156 -7.12 26.25 -2.36
C LYS A 156 -6.66 24.96 -1.67
N HIS A 157 -6.77 23.85 -2.40
CA HIS A 157 -6.39 22.51 -1.97
C HIS A 157 -5.04 22.50 -1.22
N LEU A 158 -5.04 22.32 0.10
CA LEU A 158 -4.03 21.49 0.71
C LEU A 158 -4.47 20.05 0.44
N PRO A 159 -3.82 19.32 -0.48
CA PRO A 159 -4.25 17.96 -0.72
C PRO A 159 -3.93 17.14 0.53
N CYS A 160 -4.89 16.30 0.93
CA CYS A 160 -4.76 15.24 1.93
C CYS A 160 -3.52 14.33 1.71
N THR A 161 -2.79 14.52 0.61
CA THR A 161 -1.52 13.88 0.24
C THR A 161 -0.32 14.29 1.08
N LEU A 162 -0.44 15.24 2.01
CA LEU A 162 0.67 15.76 2.83
C LEU A 162 1.36 14.72 3.72
N GLN A 163 0.69 13.63 4.06
CA GLN A 163 1.29 12.53 4.83
C GLN A 163 1.84 11.41 3.94
N TRP A 164 1.62 11.49 2.63
CA TRP A 164 1.96 10.45 1.68
C TRP A 164 3.22 10.87 0.92
N PRO A 165 4.16 9.93 0.69
CA PRO A 165 5.26 10.20 -0.23
C PRO A 165 4.64 10.64 -1.57
N THR A 166 5.01 11.84 -2.03
CA THR A 166 4.47 12.40 -3.27
C THR A 166 5.34 11.96 -4.43
N VAL A 167 4.68 11.50 -5.50
CA VAL A 167 5.38 11.11 -6.73
C VAL A 167 6.14 12.26 -7.34
N ALA A 168 5.78 13.51 -7.02
CA ALA A 168 6.51 14.71 -7.42
C ALA A 168 8.03 14.60 -7.19
N TYR A 169 8.44 14.05 -6.04
CA TYR A 169 9.85 13.91 -5.67
C TYR A 169 10.46 12.55 -6.06
N SER A 170 9.66 11.51 -6.22
CA SER A 170 10.14 10.18 -6.61
C SER A 170 10.89 10.20 -7.93
N ASP A 171 11.83 9.31 -8.13
CA ASP A 171 12.56 9.22 -9.38
C ASP A 171 12.36 7.88 -10.07
N ASN A 172 12.78 7.76 -11.32
CA ASN A 172 12.52 6.54 -12.06
C ASN A 172 13.17 5.33 -11.37
N GLU A 173 14.40 5.47 -10.86
CA GLU A 173 15.12 4.39 -10.16
C GLU A 173 14.44 3.98 -8.84
N GLY A 174 14.04 4.94 -8.00
CA GLY A 174 13.28 4.68 -6.78
C GLY A 174 11.90 4.09 -7.06
N LEU A 175 11.26 4.50 -8.16
CA LEU A 175 10.02 3.91 -8.64
C LEU A 175 10.22 2.51 -9.24
N GLU A 176 11.42 2.17 -9.74
CA GLU A 176 11.72 0.81 -10.19
C GLU A 176 11.59 -0.20 -9.06
N LEU A 177 11.86 0.20 -7.81
CA LEU A 177 11.67 -0.65 -6.63
C LEU A 177 10.21 -1.12 -6.52
N LEU A 178 9.24 -0.28 -6.89
CA LEU A 178 7.81 -0.61 -6.93
C LEU A 178 7.45 -1.57 -8.09
N GLY A 179 8.34 -1.72 -9.07
CA GLY A 179 8.24 -2.70 -10.15
C GLY A 179 8.81 -4.08 -9.83
N THR A 180 9.38 -4.30 -8.64
CA THR A 180 10.09 -5.54 -8.29
C THR A 180 9.25 -6.52 -7.46
N ALA A 181 9.84 -7.66 -7.08
CA ALA A 181 9.25 -8.63 -6.15
C ALA A 181 8.94 -8.04 -4.76
N TRP A 182 9.48 -6.88 -4.39
CA TRP A 182 9.15 -6.17 -3.15
C TRP A 182 7.65 -5.96 -2.99
N MET A 183 6.95 -5.69 -4.09
CA MET A 183 5.50 -5.56 -4.11
C MET A 183 4.77 -6.81 -3.61
N GLY A 184 5.26 -8.01 -3.93
CA GLY A 184 4.70 -9.27 -3.39
C GLY A 184 4.91 -9.42 -1.88
N ILE A 185 6.03 -8.90 -1.35
CA ILE A 185 6.30 -8.88 0.09
C ILE A 185 5.34 -7.90 0.78
N LEU A 186 5.18 -6.69 0.24
CA LEU A 186 4.25 -5.69 0.76
C LEU A 186 2.81 -6.24 0.80
N TRP A 187 2.39 -6.94 -0.25
CA TRP A 187 1.08 -7.58 -0.29
C TRP A 187 0.92 -8.66 0.78
N THR A 188 1.90 -9.55 0.90
CA THR A 188 1.90 -10.60 1.93
C THR A 188 1.76 -9.98 3.33
N CYS A 189 2.47 -8.89 3.60
CA CYS A 189 2.34 -8.15 4.86
C CYS A 189 0.93 -7.59 5.07
N LEU A 190 0.31 -7.01 4.04
CA LEU A 190 -1.06 -6.50 4.13
C LEU A 190 -2.07 -7.62 4.37
N LEU A 191 -2.00 -8.70 3.60
CA LEU A 191 -2.92 -9.84 3.75
C LEU A 191 -2.85 -10.46 5.14
N HIS A 192 -1.64 -10.66 5.68
CA HIS A 192 -1.49 -11.18 7.03
C HIS A 192 -2.04 -10.22 8.09
N HIS A 193 -1.87 -8.91 7.90
CA HIS A 193 -2.43 -7.94 8.84
C HIS A 193 -3.96 -7.89 8.78
N VAL A 194 -4.56 -7.94 7.58
CA VAL A 194 -6.03 -7.79 7.39
C VAL A 194 -6.78 -9.09 7.65
N LEU A 195 -6.32 -10.21 7.10
CA LEU A 195 -7.05 -11.49 7.16
C LEU A 195 -6.70 -12.31 8.39
N VAL A 196 -5.42 -12.35 8.77
CA VAL A 196 -4.96 -13.14 9.92
C VAL A 196 -5.02 -12.34 11.22
N ASN A 197 -5.14 -11.00 11.13
CA ASN A 197 -5.11 -10.07 12.27
C ASN A 197 -3.87 -10.29 13.17
N ASP A 198 -2.74 -10.68 12.57
CA ASP A 198 -1.49 -10.92 13.29
C ASP A 198 -0.77 -9.61 13.58
N THR A 199 -1.32 -8.87 14.53
CA THR A 199 -0.76 -7.60 15.03
C THR A 199 0.58 -7.77 15.75
N LYS A 200 0.95 -9.01 16.13
CA LYS A 200 2.23 -9.31 16.77
C LYS A 200 3.36 -9.41 15.75
N ARG A 201 3.12 -10.01 14.58
CA ARG A 201 4.12 -10.15 13.50
C ARG A 201 4.04 -9.04 12.46
N PHE A 202 2.92 -8.32 12.39
CA PHE A 202 2.73 -7.18 11.50
C PHE A 202 2.15 -6.01 12.28
N THR A 203 3.03 -5.14 12.75
CA THR A 203 2.64 -3.94 13.51
C THR A 203 1.79 -3.01 12.66
N GLN A 204 0.97 -2.17 13.31
CA GLN A 204 0.21 -1.10 12.63
C GLN A 204 1.11 -0.18 11.78
N ASN A 205 2.35 0.06 12.23
CA ASN A 205 3.33 0.85 11.49
C ASN A 205 3.75 0.14 10.20
N THR A 206 4.09 -1.15 10.28
CA THR A 206 4.45 -1.98 9.12
C THR A 206 3.33 -1.96 8.08
N PHE A 207 2.09 -2.15 8.53
CA PHE A 207 0.89 -2.08 7.68
C PHE A 207 0.77 -0.70 7.00
N THR A 208 0.90 0.38 7.78
CA THR A 208 0.84 1.76 7.27
C THR A 208 1.95 2.03 6.25
N TYR A 209 3.17 1.54 6.47
CA TYR A 209 4.27 1.70 5.52
C TYR A 209 4.04 0.94 4.22
N CYS A 210 3.50 -0.28 4.28
CA CYS A 210 3.11 -1.03 3.10
C CYS A 210 2.05 -0.29 2.28
N LEU A 211 1.01 0.22 2.95
CA LEU A 211 0.00 1.05 2.28
C LEU A 211 0.63 2.28 1.62
N ARG A 212 1.58 2.96 2.29
CA ARG A 212 2.28 4.13 1.73
C ARG A 212 3.04 3.83 0.44
N LEU A 213 3.74 2.70 0.38
CA LEU A 213 4.46 2.28 -0.82
C LEU A 213 3.50 1.90 -1.97
N ILE A 214 2.35 1.30 -1.65
CA ILE A 214 1.34 0.94 -2.65
C ILE A 214 0.64 2.20 -3.17
N THR A 215 0.25 3.12 -2.29
CA THR A 215 -0.31 4.42 -2.69
C THR A 215 0.66 5.16 -3.59
N LEU A 216 1.96 5.15 -3.26
CA LEU A 216 2.98 5.75 -4.14
C LEU A 216 3.02 5.08 -5.52
N ALA A 217 2.93 3.75 -5.57
CA ALA A 217 2.88 3.02 -6.84
C ALA A 217 1.64 3.39 -7.67
N VAL A 218 0.47 3.51 -7.02
CA VAL A 218 -0.78 3.91 -7.68
C VAL A 218 -0.72 5.35 -8.17
N ASP A 219 -0.30 6.28 -7.31
CA ASP A 219 -0.14 7.70 -7.69
C ASP A 219 0.83 7.85 -8.86
N THR A 220 1.86 6.99 -8.92
CA THR A 220 2.83 6.99 -10.02
C THR A 220 2.20 6.64 -11.35
N LEU A 221 1.25 5.69 -11.35
CA LEU A 221 0.49 5.33 -12.55
C LEU A 221 -0.51 6.43 -12.93
N CYS A 222 -1.10 7.11 -11.95
CA CYS A 222 -2.15 8.11 -12.14
C CYS A 222 -1.63 9.47 -12.60
N CYS A 223 -0.50 9.94 -12.06
CA CYS A 223 0.02 11.27 -12.34
C CYS A 223 0.73 11.41 -13.71
N GLY A 224 0.87 10.32 -14.45
CA GLY A 224 1.50 10.31 -15.78
C GLY A 224 3.01 10.53 -15.77
N LYS A 225 3.66 10.48 -14.59
CA LYS A 225 5.12 10.60 -14.46
C LYS A 225 5.85 9.49 -15.20
N ILE A 226 5.27 8.29 -15.22
CA ILE A 226 5.73 7.17 -16.04
C ILE A 226 4.79 7.05 -17.25
N LYS A 227 5.37 7.04 -18.45
CA LYS A 227 4.61 6.84 -19.68
C LYS A 227 4.04 5.42 -19.75
N ARG A 228 2.88 5.25 -20.37
CA ARG A 228 2.19 3.94 -20.45
C ARG A 228 3.02 2.90 -21.21
N GLU A 229 3.77 3.34 -22.20
CA GLU A 229 4.70 2.55 -23.01
C GLU A 229 5.99 2.18 -22.27
N ASP A 230 6.23 2.71 -21.07
CA ASP A 230 7.40 2.36 -20.27
C ASP A 230 7.30 0.94 -19.72
N LYS A 231 8.40 0.18 -19.77
CA LYS A 231 8.51 -1.14 -19.16
C LYS A 231 8.23 -1.10 -17.65
N LEU A 232 8.58 0.00 -16.98
CA LEU A 232 8.29 0.19 -15.57
C LEU A 232 6.78 0.28 -15.30
N PHE A 233 6.03 1.00 -16.13
CA PHE A 233 4.56 1.07 -16.04
C PHE A 233 3.96 -0.34 -16.10
N GLY A 234 4.35 -1.11 -17.12
CA GLY A 234 3.89 -2.49 -17.28
C GLY A 234 4.27 -3.40 -16.10
N ARG A 235 5.46 -3.23 -15.51
CA ARG A 235 5.88 -3.97 -14.31
C ARG A 235 5.03 -3.63 -13.09
N ILE A 236 4.80 -2.36 -12.81
CA ILE A 236 3.99 -1.91 -11.66
C ILE A 236 2.55 -2.40 -11.83
N VAL A 237 1.94 -2.20 -13.00
CA VAL A 237 0.59 -2.70 -13.31
C VAL A 237 0.53 -4.22 -13.13
N LYS A 238 1.46 -4.96 -13.73
CA LYS A 238 1.52 -6.42 -13.57
C LYS A 238 1.61 -6.81 -12.11
N ASN A 239 2.44 -6.16 -11.31
CA ASN A 239 2.55 -6.47 -9.89
C ASN A 239 1.23 -6.19 -9.16
N LEU A 240 0.60 -5.02 -9.36
CA LEU A 240 -0.68 -4.69 -8.76
C LEU A 240 -1.77 -5.70 -9.16
N THR A 241 -1.90 -6.01 -10.45
CA THR A 241 -2.98 -6.90 -10.92
C THR A 241 -2.72 -8.39 -10.64
N THR A 242 -1.48 -8.86 -10.71
CA THR A 242 -1.17 -10.30 -10.56
C THR A 242 -0.74 -10.70 -9.17
N ARG A 243 -0.15 -9.79 -8.38
CA ARG A 243 0.28 -10.08 -7.01
C ARG A 243 -0.74 -9.66 -5.98
N PHE A 244 -1.36 -8.49 -6.15
CA PHE A 244 -2.35 -8.00 -5.20
C PHE A 244 -3.78 -8.37 -5.57
N ASP A 245 -3.97 -9.03 -6.72
CA ASP A 245 -5.28 -9.24 -7.34
C ASP A 245 -6.11 -7.93 -7.40
N PHE A 246 -5.42 -6.78 -7.50
CA PHE A 246 -6.09 -5.51 -7.71
C PHE A 246 -6.72 -5.59 -9.09
N ARG A 247 -8.04 -5.69 -9.10
CA ARG A 247 -8.81 -5.32 -10.28
C ARG A 247 -8.64 -3.82 -10.43
N LEU A 248 -7.69 -3.43 -11.26
CA LEU A 248 -7.65 -2.09 -11.85
C LEU A 248 -8.89 -1.97 -12.71
N THR A 249 -10.03 -1.72 -12.06
CA THR A 249 -11.25 -1.35 -12.75
C THR A 249 -10.97 0.03 -13.30
N ASN A 250 -10.78 0.09 -14.61
CA ASN A 250 -10.80 1.39 -15.24
C ASN A 250 -12.20 1.97 -14.97
N GLY A 251 -12.33 3.28 -14.76
CA GLY A 251 -13.62 3.95 -14.96
C GLY A 251 -14.24 3.66 -16.35
N PHE A 252 -13.45 3.07 -17.26
CA PHE A 252 -13.82 2.54 -18.57
C PHE A 252 -14.41 1.12 -18.58
N ASP A 253 -14.28 0.32 -17.53
CA ASP A 253 -14.84 -1.05 -17.48
C ASP A 253 -16.37 -1.05 -17.32
N ASN A 254 -16.95 0.07 -16.86
CA ASN A 254 -18.39 0.18 -16.61
C ASN A 254 -19.26 0.12 -17.88
N CYS A 255 -18.73 0.41 -19.07
CA CYS A 255 -19.58 0.48 -20.28
C CYS A 255 -19.32 -0.64 -21.29
N GLN A 256 -18.09 -1.14 -21.45
CA GLN A 256 -17.78 -2.16 -22.46
C GLN A 256 -17.66 -3.58 -21.88
N GLN A 257 -17.33 -3.74 -20.60
CA GLN A 257 -17.26 -5.06 -19.97
C GLN A 257 -18.56 -5.50 -19.32
N ALA A 258 -19.55 -4.62 -19.13
CA ALA A 258 -20.86 -5.00 -18.59
C ALA A 258 -21.49 -6.17 -19.38
N GLU A 259 -21.41 -6.13 -20.71
CA GLU A 259 -21.93 -7.19 -21.57
C GLU A 259 -21.08 -8.47 -21.50
N VAL A 260 -19.75 -8.34 -21.39
CA VAL A 260 -18.85 -9.51 -21.25
C VAL A 260 -19.03 -10.20 -19.90
N ILE A 261 -19.20 -9.43 -18.82
CA ILE A 261 -19.49 -9.93 -17.47
C ILE A 261 -20.84 -10.62 -17.47
N LYS A 262 -21.88 -9.97 -18.02
CA LYS A 262 -23.21 -10.55 -18.19
C LYS A 262 -23.19 -11.85 -18.98
N GLN A 263 -22.43 -11.92 -20.08
CA GLN A 263 -22.30 -13.16 -20.86
C GLN A 263 -21.56 -14.28 -20.11
N ARG A 264 -20.53 -13.94 -19.31
CA ARG A 264 -19.84 -14.92 -18.45
C ARG A 264 -20.77 -15.44 -17.36
N GLU A 265 -21.58 -14.58 -16.77
CA GLU A 265 -22.55 -14.94 -15.74
C GLU A 265 -23.67 -15.81 -16.31
N ILE A 266 -24.20 -15.47 -17.49
CA ILE A 266 -25.13 -16.34 -18.23
C ILE A 266 -24.50 -17.71 -18.52
N ARG A 267 -23.21 -17.75 -18.90
CA ARG A 267 -22.51 -19.02 -19.14
C ARG A 267 -22.41 -19.86 -17.87
N ARG A 268 -22.08 -19.24 -16.72
CA ARG A 268 -22.03 -19.92 -15.41
C ARG A 268 -23.40 -20.46 -15.00
N LEU A 269 -24.46 -19.67 -15.16
CA LEU A 269 -25.82 -20.10 -14.86
C LEU A 269 -26.28 -21.25 -15.77
N LYS A 270 -25.97 -21.21 -17.07
CA LYS A 270 -26.26 -22.32 -17.98
C LYS A 270 -25.52 -23.59 -17.60
N GLN A 271 -24.28 -23.46 -17.14
CA GLN A 271 -23.48 -24.59 -16.68
C GLN A 271 -24.08 -25.19 -15.41
N ARG A 272 -24.41 -24.36 -14.40
CA ARG A 272 -25.11 -24.80 -13.19
C ARG A 272 -26.44 -25.49 -13.48
N LEU A 273 -27.26 -24.93 -14.37
CA LEU A 273 -28.52 -25.55 -14.80
C LEU A 273 -28.29 -26.89 -15.51
N SER A 274 -27.24 -27.01 -16.34
CA SER A 274 -26.89 -28.27 -16.99
C SER A 274 -26.42 -29.31 -15.97
N ASP A 275 -25.63 -28.88 -14.98
CA ASP A 275 -25.11 -29.74 -13.93
C ASP A 275 -26.25 -30.18 -12.99
N GLU A 276 -27.19 -29.29 -12.66
CA GLU A 276 -28.44 -29.62 -11.94
C GLU A 276 -29.33 -30.57 -12.74
N HIS A 277 -29.46 -30.39 -14.06
CA HIS A 277 -30.25 -31.31 -14.89
C HIS A 277 -29.63 -32.71 -14.95
N LEU A 278 -28.31 -32.78 -15.02
CA LEU A 278 -27.56 -34.03 -14.93
C LEU A 278 -27.71 -34.66 -13.55
N HIS A 279 -27.70 -33.83 -12.48
CA HIS A 279 -27.96 -34.28 -11.12
C HIS A 279 -29.37 -34.86 -10.98
N ILE A 280 -30.41 -34.15 -11.43
CA ILE A 280 -31.80 -34.61 -11.40
C ILE A 280 -31.98 -35.90 -12.22
N GLN A 281 -31.40 -36.00 -13.43
CA GLN A 281 -31.45 -37.24 -14.20
C GLN A 281 -30.72 -38.40 -13.52
N SER A 282 -29.60 -38.13 -12.85
CA SER A 282 -28.87 -39.15 -12.10
C SER A 282 -29.65 -39.59 -10.86
N GLU A 283 -30.35 -38.66 -10.20
CA GLU A 283 -31.16 -38.89 -9.01
C GLU A 283 -32.48 -39.59 -9.34
N GLU A 284 -33.12 -39.28 -10.46
CA GLU A 284 -34.27 -40.02 -11.00
C GLU A 284 -33.88 -41.46 -11.37
N ARG A 285 -32.70 -41.65 -11.97
CA ARG A 285 -32.14 -42.98 -12.25
C ARG A 285 -31.82 -43.73 -10.97
N LEU A 286 -31.25 -43.06 -9.97
CA LEU A 286 -30.95 -43.64 -8.67
C LEU A 286 -32.24 -44.01 -7.92
N ASN A 287 -33.25 -43.14 -7.94
CA ASN A 287 -34.56 -43.39 -7.33
C ASN A 287 -35.33 -44.51 -8.03
N ALA A 288 -35.22 -44.64 -9.35
CA ALA A 288 -35.77 -45.77 -10.09
C ALA A 288 -35.05 -47.10 -9.75
N LEU A 289 -33.76 -47.05 -9.41
CA LEU A 289 -33.00 -48.21 -8.92
C LEU A 289 -33.28 -48.55 -7.46
N LEU A 290 -33.53 -47.54 -6.61
CA LEU A 290 -33.78 -47.69 -5.18
C LEU A 290 -35.25 -48.07 -4.88
N ASN A 291 -36.18 -47.68 -5.74
CA ASN A 291 -37.60 -48.05 -5.65
C ASN A 291 -38.03 -48.85 -6.91
N PRO A 292 -37.47 -50.05 -7.13
CA PRO A 292 -37.88 -50.87 -8.25
C PRO A 292 -39.37 -51.24 -8.10
N ASP A 293 -40.06 -51.32 -9.23
CA ASP A 293 -41.44 -51.77 -9.33
C ASP A 293 -41.65 -53.00 -8.41
N PRO A 294 -42.68 -53.05 -7.55
CA PRO A 294 -42.88 -54.12 -6.57
C PRO A 294 -42.98 -55.52 -7.19
N SER A 295 -43.17 -55.63 -8.51
CA SER A 295 -43.06 -56.88 -9.27
C SER A 295 -41.62 -57.43 -9.41
N ILE A 296 -40.60 -56.59 -9.20
CA ILE A 296 -39.17 -56.89 -9.38
C ILE A 296 -38.46 -57.19 -8.03
N GLN A 297 -39.05 -56.80 -6.89
CA GLN A 297 -38.46 -56.93 -5.55
C GLN A 297 -38.22 -58.37 -5.07
N ASN A 298 -38.73 -59.39 -5.78
CA ASN A 298 -38.50 -60.80 -5.44
C ASN A 298 -37.38 -61.46 -6.27
N ASN A 299 -36.61 -60.71 -7.06
CA ASN A 299 -35.50 -61.28 -7.82
C ASN A 299 -34.17 -61.23 -7.02
N PRO A 300 -33.63 -62.38 -6.57
CA PRO A 300 -32.41 -62.45 -5.75
C PRO A 300 -31.14 -61.97 -6.49
N GLU A 301 -31.14 -61.91 -7.83
CA GLU A 301 -30.00 -61.41 -8.60
C GLU A 301 -29.77 -59.90 -8.42
N ILE A 302 -30.84 -59.13 -8.19
CA ILE A 302 -30.74 -57.66 -8.02
C ILE A 302 -30.09 -57.31 -6.69
N TYR A 303 -30.34 -58.10 -5.64
CA TYR A 303 -29.71 -57.93 -4.33
C TYR A 303 -28.19 -58.16 -4.39
N GLN A 304 -27.73 -59.17 -5.14
CA GLN A 304 -26.29 -59.44 -5.31
C GLN A 304 -25.57 -58.33 -6.08
N ILE A 305 -26.24 -57.68 -7.03
CA ILE A 305 -25.68 -56.54 -7.78
C ILE A 305 -25.54 -55.31 -6.87
N LEU A 306 -26.56 -55.02 -6.07
CA LEU A 306 -26.55 -53.88 -5.14
C LEU A 306 -25.50 -54.03 -4.02
N GLU A 307 -25.31 -55.25 -3.52
CA GLU A 307 -24.27 -55.59 -2.54
C GLU A 307 -22.86 -55.49 -3.15
N GLY A 308 -22.68 -55.96 -4.40
CA GLY A 308 -21.42 -55.86 -5.13
C GLY A 308 -20.97 -54.43 -5.45
N LEU A 309 -21.90 -53.47 -5.48
CA LEU A 309 -21.61 -52.05 -5.75
C LEU A 309 -21.32 -51.23 -4.49
N GLY A 310 -21.42 -51.81 -3.28
CA GLY A 310 -21.08 -51.13 -2.02
C GLY A 310 -22.00 -49.97 -1.62
N LEU A 311 -23.17 -49.83 -2.27
CA LEU A 311 -24.06 -48.67 -2.15
C LEU A 311 -24.88 -48.62 -0.85
N LEU A 312 -24.79 -49.64 0.00
CA LEU A 312 -25.52 -49.70 1.28
C LEU A 312 -24.96 -48.75 2.37
N ASN A 313 -23.74 -48.21 2.19
CA ASN A 313 -23.08 -47.35 3.19
C ASN A 313 -23.10 -45.84 2.88
N ILE A 314 -23.60 -45.42 1.72
CA ILE A 314 -23.46 -44.02 1.23
C ILE A 314 -24.46 -43.05 1.91
N HIS A 315 -25.57 -43.58 2.43
CA HIS A 315 -26.66 -42.78 3.00
C HIS A 315 -26.29 -41.98 4.27
N HIS A 316 -25.10 -42.17 4.82
CA HIS A 316 -24.64 -41.56 6.07
C HIS A 316 -23.67 -40.36 5.88
N LEU A 317 -23.09 -40.17 4.69
CA LEU A 317 -22.02 -39.20 4.42
C LEU A 317 -22.50 -37.86 3.84
N GLU A 318 -23.66 -37.83 3.17
CA GLU A 318 -24.18 -36.62 2.50
C GLU A 318 -24.71 -35.54 3.47
N ARG A 319 -24.81 -35.83 4.78
CA ARG A 319 -25.25 -34.85 5.80
C ARG A 319 -24.18 -33.90 6.33
N LEU A 320 -22.90 -34.11 6.01
CA LEU A 320 -21.80 -33.35 6.62
C LEU A 320 -21.23 -32.22 5.75
N ASN A 321 -21.48 -32.21 4.43
CA ASN A 321 -20.83 -31.27 3.50
C ASN A 321 -21.61 -29.96 3.25
N THR A 322 -22.84 -29.80 3.73
CA THR A 322 -23.70 -28.63 3.43
C THR A 322 -23.49 -27.42 4.35
N LEU A 323 -22.42 -27.36 5.16
CA LEU A 323 -22.20 -26.28 6.14
C LEU A 323 -20.99 -25.38 5.87
N GLU A 324 -20.13 -25.69 4.89
CA GLU A 324 -18.86 -24.95 4.68
C GLU A 324 -18.90 -23.90 3.54
N GLU A 325 -19.94 -23.86 2.69
CA GLU A 325 -19.92 -23.01 1.47
C GLU A 325 -20.53 -21.60 1.61
N GLU A 326 -21.12 -21.22 2.75
CA GLU A 326 -21.77 -19.89 2.92
C GLU A 326 -20.86 -18.77 3.49
N GLU A 327 -19.62 -19.06 3.94
CA GLU A 327 -18.76 -18.05 4.58
C GLU A 327 -17.85 -17.24 3.62
N GLU A 328 -17.61 -17.69 2.38
CA GLU A 328 -16.61 -17.05 1.50
C GLU A 328 -17.10 -15.81 0.73
N GLU A 329 -18.41 -15.63 0.50
CA GLU A 329 -18.92 -14.51 -0.33
C GLU A 329 -19.04 -13.16 0.42
N GLN A 330 -19.06 -13.15 1.75
CA GLN A 330 -19.17 -11.89 2.53
C GLN A 330 -17.86 -11.11 2.66
N HIS A 331 -16.70 -11.74 2.43
CA HIS A 331 -15.40 -11.11 2.67
C HIS A 331 -14.92 -10.16 1.54
N CYS A 332 -15.41 -10.32 0.31
CA CYS A 332 -14.99 -9.47 -0.81
C CYS A 332 -15.58 -8.05 -0.81
N PHE A 333 -16.74 -7.83 -0.18
CA PHE A 333 -17.44 -6.53 -0.20
C PHE A 333 -16.86 -5.49 0.77
N VAL A 334 -16.12 -5.92 1.79
CA VAL A 334 -15.59 -5.04 2.85
C VAL A 334 -14.39 -4.21 2.35
N PHE A 335 -13.59 -4.73 1.42
CA PHE A 335 -12.34 -4.10 0.98
C PHE A 335 -12.57 -2.84 0.11
N HIS A 336 -13.59 -2.83 -0.75
CA HIS A 336 -13.89 -1.67 -1.61
C HIS A 336 -14.34 -0.44 -0.81
N ARG A 337 -15.03 -0.64 0.32
CA ARG A 337 -15.53 0.45 1.16
C ARG A 337 -14.41 1.12 1.98
N PHE A 338 -13.38 0.35 2.34
CA PHE A 338 -12.25 0.81 3.15
C PHE A 338 -11.32 1.76 2.39
N CYS A 339 -11.07 1.51 1.09
CA CYS A 339 -10.21 2.38 0.27
C CYS A 339 -10.84 3.73 -0.12
N CYS A 340 -12.15 3.93 0.06
CA CYS A 340 -12.83 5.19 -0.23
C CYS A 340 -13.04 6.07 1.02
N GLN A 341 -12.72 5.56 2.21
CA GLN A 341 -12.90 6.24 3.50
C GLN A 341 -11.58 6.60 4.22
N LEU A 342 -10.46 6.11 3.70
CA LEU A 342 -9.09 6.55 4.04
C LEU A 342 -8.58 7.52 2.98
#